data_AF-A0A822FZM4-F1
#
_entry.id   AF-A0A822FZM4-F1
#
_cell.length_a   1.000
_cell.length_b   1.000
_cell.length_c   1.000
_cell.angle_alpha   90.00
_cell.angle_beta   90.00
_cell.angle_gamma   90.00
#
_symmetry.space_group_name_H-M   'P 1'
#
loop_
_entity.id
_entity.type
_entity.pdbx_description
1 polymer ?
#
loop_
_entity_poly.entity_id
_entity_poly.type
_entity_poly.pdbx_seq_one_letter_code
_entity_poly.pdbx_strand_id
1 'polypeptide(L)'
;KSTAASTSLSSPFNGKTIVLELGREISFKAKQELIKYLQEQQAHISYILTASTDYVLITNNVDNYKTRRAKQLGLPLVNIEYVYEYRRLPPGQTTIDINKFIMKSVEDQENFTNTGTISVIGPRANAIKINKLDLTKIKIWNSDDANLPCFDELTHCEVAKWAIFKETNDNSDVYFALELQVIPEQYYDRTMNDYRIRFRYEKQTIINDGQQKNKKVLIQYAFTDDSYEQQQLFSTYYYRVATMPRVTRIREMLPDKLGSKLLLRSLFTHRIDTQILDENVGQLIESIWLESIGDLNKMLSVAPESITLKTIIEAEAALLELKTTNDPATALRFYSLIPHRSQYNVDLIKNRRALTEKIDLCQMLRDMLTVNELTNWNVKAPIEAKYRALKCHIENIDSSTLEFRNITELIQSSTDSGEQIVIHQIFSVAKQTDAVNFCTSISNQQQL
;
A
#
# COMPACT_ATOMS: atom_id res chain seq x y z
N LYS A 1 -64.56 11.48 -0.18
CA LYS A 1 -64.49 10.00 -0.24
C LYS A 1 -63.24 9.63 -1.04
N SER A 2 -62.37 8.85 -0.40
CA SER A 2 -61.17 8.18 -0.92
C SER A 2 -60.02 9.08 -1.42
N THR A 3 -59.18 9.48 -0.46
CA THR A 3 -57.75 9.71 -0.63
C THR A 3 -57.11 8.42 -1.13
N ALA A 4 -56.60 8.42 -2.35
CA ALA A 4 -55.70 7.37 -2.84
C ALA A 4 -54.37 7.52 -2.08
N ALA A 5 -54.21 6.71 -1.03
CA ALA A 5 -52.91 6.49 -0.42
C ALA A 5 -52.04 5.78 -1.48
N SER A 6 -51.23 6.55 -2.19
CA SER A 6 -50.11 6.01 -2.95
C SER A 6 -49.12 5.45 -1.95
N THR A 7 -49.25 4.18 -1.61
CA THR A 7 -48.24 3.39 -0.92
C THR A 7 -47.01 3.37 -1.82
N SER A 8 -46.15 4.39 -1.71
CA SER A 8 -44.82 4.37 -2.29
C SER A 8 -44.08 3.24 -1.58
N LEU A 9 -43.97 2.09 -2.26
CA LEU A 9 -43.17 0.97 -1.75
C LEU A 9 -41.75 1.49 -1.52
N SER A 10 -41.38 1.58 -0.25
CA SER A 10 -40.11 2.15 0.17
C SER A 10 -38.97 1.24 -0.27
N SER A 11 -38.05 1.80 -1.04
CA SER A 11 -36.79 1.16 -1.39
C SER A 11 -36.08 0.63 -0.13
N PRO A 12 -35.41 -0.54 -0.18
CA PRO A 12 -34.66 -1.06 0.97
C PRO A 12 -33.44 -0.20 1.32
N PHE A 13 -33.11 0.79 0.48
CA PHE A 13 -32.05 1.76 0.71
C PHE A 13 -32.57 3.06 1.36
N ASN A 14 -33.89 3.25 1.45
CA ASN A 14 -34.48 4.49 1.93
C ASN A 14 -34.07 4.78 3.38
N GLY A 15 -33.47 5.94 3.62
CA GLY A 15 -33.04 6.39 4.94
C GLY A 15 -31.84 5.62 5.51
N LYS A 16 -31.20 4.76 4.71
CA LYS A 16 -30.04 3.97 5.13
C LYS A 16 -28.75 4.73 4.92
N THR A 17 -27.87 4.71 5.91
CA THR A 17 -26.50 5.23 5.80
C THR A 17 -25.57 4.13 5.32
N ILE A 18 -25.06 4.27 4.09
CA ILE A 18 -24.27 3.24 3.42
C ILE A 18 -22.85 3.78 3.17
N VAL A 19 -21.85 2.97 3.53
CA VAL A 19 -20.45 3.25 3.18
C VAL A 19 -20.07 2.39 1.98
N LEU A 20 -19.47 3.01 0.95
CA LEU A 20 -19.01 2.31 -0.24
C LEU A 20 -17.51 2.00 -0.12
N GLU A 21 -17.16 0.72 -0.21
CA GLU A 21 -15.77 0.26 -0.28
C GLU A 21 -15.62 -0.69 -1.46
N LEU A 22 -15.54 -0.09 -2.65
CA LEU A 22 -15.54 -0.79 -3.94
C LEU A 22 -14.10 -0.92 -4.45
N GLY A 23 -13.72 -2.12 -4.86
CA GLY A 23 -12.40 -2.41 -5.40
C GLY A 23 -12.09 -1.70 -6.72
N ARG A 24 -10.90 -1.95 -7.25
CA ARG A 24 -10.36 -1.29 -8.46
C ARG A 24 -10.97 -1.84 -9.75
N GLU A 25 -11.62 -3.00 -9.68
CA GLU A 25 -12.34 -3.65 -10.77
C GLU A 25 -13.58 -2.86 -11.24
N ILE A 26 -14.12 -1.97 -10.41
CA ILE A 26 -15.21 -1.07 -10.81
C ILE A 26 -14.62 0.24 -11.33
N SER A 27 -14.94 0.57 -12.59
CA SER A 27 -14.52 1.83 -13.22
C SER A 27 -15.09 3.05 -12.47
N PHE A 28 -14.39 4.19 -12.53
CA PHE A 28 -14.84 5.44 -11.92
C PHE A 28 -16.27 5.81 -12.37
N LYS A 29 -16.56 5.65 -13.67
CA LYS A 29 -17.90 5.89 -14.24
C LYS A 29 -18.97 5.00 -13.58
N ALA A 30 -18.70 3.71 -13.42
CA ALA A 30 -19.64 2.78 -12.78
C ALA A 30 -19.84 3.09 -11.29
N LYS A 31 -18.82 3.56 -10.57
CA LYS A 31 -18.96 4.04 -9.18
C LYS A 31 -19.89 5.25 -9.09
N GLN A 32 -19.75 6.21 -10.00
CA GLN A 32 -20.62 7.39 -10.06
C GLN A 32 -22.08 7.01 -10.38
N GLU A 33 -22.30 6.08 -11.31
CA GLU A 33 -23.64 5.57 -11.63
C GLU A 33 -24.30 4.86 -10.43
N LEU A 34 -23.53 4.07 -9.67
CA LEU A 34 -24.02 3.40 -8.46
C LEU A 34 -24.40 4.40 -7.36
N ILE A 35 -23.55 5.40 -7.11
CA ILE A 35 -23.81 6.45 -6.11
C ILE A 35 -25.10 7.19 -6.48
N LYS A 36 -25.24 7.60 -7.74
CA LYS A 36 -26.43 8.28 -8.24
C LYS A 36 -27.68 7.43 -8.03
N TYR A 37 -27.62 6.15 -8.37
CA TYR A 37 -28.72 5.22 -8.17
C TYR A 37 -29.13 5.10 -6.69
N LEU A 38 -28.17 4.91 -5.77
CA LEU A 38 -28.47 4.80 -4.34
C LEU A 38 -29.07 6.10 -3.77
N GLN A 39 -28.62 7.27 -4.23
CA GLN A 39 -29.18 8.57 -3.85
C GLN A 39 -30.61 8.76 -4.37
N GLU A 40 -30.90 8.34 -5.61
CA GLU A 40 -32.27 8.33 -6.17
C GLU A 40 -33.21 7.44 -5.34
N GLN A 41 -32.67 6.40 -4.69
CA GLN A 41 -33.35 5.52 -3.75
C GLN A 41 -33.40 6.04 -2.30
N GLN A 42 -33.06 7.32 -2.08
CA GLN A 42 -33.05 8.00 -0.78
C GLN A 42 -32.06 7.41 0.24
N ALA A 43 -30.96 6.80 -0.22
CA ALA A 43 -29.86 6.38 0.63
C ALA A 43 -28.91 7.55 0.95
N HIS A 44 -28.36 7.55 2.16
CA HIS A 44 -27.30 8.48 2.56
C HIS A 44 -25.92 7.82 2.39
N ILE A 45 -25.11 8.31 1.45
CA ILE A 45 -23.77 7.79 1.21
C ILE A 45 -22.76 8.48 2.13
N SER A 46 -22.15 7.74 3.04
CA SER A 46 -21.11 8.24 3.94
C SER A 46 -19.72 7.77 3.50
N TYR A 47 -18.72 8.65 3.62
CA TYR A 47 -17.31 8.32 3.38
C TYR A 47 -16.59 7.87 4.67
N ILE A 48 -17.22 8.07 5.83
CA ILE A 48 -16.68 7.76 7.16
C ILE A 48 -17.54 6.66 7.79
N LEU A 49 -16.88 5.67 8.41
CA LEU A 49 -17.53 4.66 9.24
C LEU A 49 -17.88 5.26 10.60
N THR A 50 -19.16 5.35 10.88
CA THR A 50 -19.71 5.82 12.15
C THR A 50 -20.64 4.77 12.74
N ALA A 51 -20.98 4.89 14.03
CA ALA A 51 -21.99 4.03 14.66
C ALA A 51 -23.40 4.17 14.03
N SER A 52 -23.63 5.23 13.24
CA SER A 52 -24.86 5.46 12.49
C SER A 52 -24.86 4.83 11.09
N THR A 53 -23.78 4.17 10.67
CA THR A 53 -23.73 3.41 9.41
C THR A 53 -24.57 2.13 9.54
N ASP A 54 -25.44 1.86 8.56
CA ASP A 54 -26.27 0.65 8.57
C ASP A 54 -25.49 -0.58 8.04
N TYR A 55 -24.75 -0.41 6.95
CA TYR A 55 -23.92 -1.47 6.36
C TYR A 55 -22.88 -0.90 5.37
N VAL A 56 -21.87 -1.71 5.06
CA VAL A 56 -20.82 -1.36 4.09
C VAL A 56 -20.99 -2.18 2.83
N LEU A 57 -21.10 -1.54 1.67
CA LEU A 57 -21.12 -2.23 0.38
C LEU A 57 -19.70 -2.48 -0.13
N ILE A 58 -19.42 -3.74 -0.44
CA ILE A 58 -18.11 -4.22 -0.92
C ILE A 58 -18.25 -5.05 -2.19
N THR A 59 -17.24 -5.04 -3.04
CA THR A 59 -17.21 -5.85 -4.27
C THR A 59 -16.74 -7.27 -4.01
N ASN A 60 -15.60 -7.40 -3.31
CA ASN A 60 -14.94 -8.66 -3.00
C ASN A 60 -14.65 -8.73 -1.49
N ASN A 61 -14.29 -9.92 -0.99
CA ASN A 61 -13.80 -10.10 0.39
C ASN A 61 -12.40 -9.48 0.53
N VAL A 62 -12.32 -8.15 0.50
CA VAL A 62 -11.09 -7.39 0.62
C VAL A 62 -10.91 -7.04 2.09
N ASP A 63 -9.83 -7.53 2.69
CA ASP A 63 -9.43 -7.16 4.04
C ASP A 63 -8.69 -5.81 4.02
N ASN A 64 -9.42 -4.73 4.26
CA ASN A 64 -8.93 -3.34 4.28
C ASN A 64 -9.38 -2.60 5.55
N TYR A 65 -8.87 -1.39 5.77
CA TYR A 65 -9.16 -0.63 7.00
C TYR A 65 -10.66 -0.50 7.28
N LYS A 66 -11.46 -0.16 6.26
CA LYS A 66 -12.91 0.04 6.42
C LYS A 66 -13.65 -1.26 6.71
N THR A 67 -13.28 -2.37 6.07
CA THR A 67 -13.88 -3.68 6.36
C THR A 67 -13.50 -4.20 7.74
N ARG A 68 -12.25 -3.98 8.20
CA ARG A 68 -11.83 -4.29 9.58
C ARG A 68 -12.52 -3.41 10.62
N ARG A 69 -12.60 -2.11 10.36
CA ARG A 69 -13.27 -1.16 11.27
C ARG A 69 -14.77 -1.41 11.34
N ALA A 70 -15.40 -1.74 10.22
CA ALA A 70 -16.80 -2.18 10.17
C ALA A 70 -17.01 -3.44 11.03
N LYS A 71 -16.13 -4.44 10.92
CA LYS A 71 -16.17 -5.65 11.78
C LYS A 71 -16.04 -5.31 13.26
N GLN A 72 -15.09 -4.45 13.64
CA GLN A 72 -14.94 -3.98 15.03
C GLN A 72 -16.18 -3.27 15.58
N LEU A 73 -16.92 -2.57 14.70
CA LEU A 73 -18.15 -1.87 15.03
C LEU A 73 -19.40 -2.78 14.91
N GLY A 74 -19.24 -4.06 14.57
CA GLY A 74 -20.36 -5.00 14.36
C GLY A 74 -21.20 -4.69 13.11
N LEU A 75 -20.67 -3.91 12.17
CA LEU A 75 -21.38 -3.50 10.96
C LEU A 75 -21.31 -4.58 9.88
N PRO A 76 -22.45 -4.92 9.25
CA PRO A 76 -22.48 -5.96 8.22
C PRO A 76 -21.79 -5.50 6.93
N LEU A 77 -20.96 -6.38 6.38
CA LEU A 77 -20.32 -6.23 5.08
C LEU A 77 -21.19 -6.88 4.00
N VAL A 78 -21.74 -6.09 3.09
CA VAL A 78 -22.73 -6.53 2.11
C VAL A 78 -22.11 -6.50 0.71
N ASN A 79 -22.24 -7.59 -0.04
CA ASN A 79 -21.75 -7.64 -1.41
C ASN A 79 -22.57 -6.70 -2.32
N ILE A 80 -21.90 -5.95 -3.21
CA ILE A 80 -22.53 -5.03 -4.17
C ILE A 80 -23.56 -5.73 -5.09
N GLU A 81 -23.46 -7.05 -5.28
CA GLU A 81 -24.45 -7.82 -6.04
C GLU A 81 -25.87 -7.66 -5.47
N TYR A 82 -25.99 -7.33 -4.17
CA TYR A 82 -27.27 -6.94 -3.57
C TYR A 82 -27.97 -5.80 -4.32
N VAL A 83 -27.22 -4.77 -4.71
CA VAL A 83 -27.75 -3.60 -5.42
C VAL A 83 -28.09 -3.96 -6.86
N TYR A 84 -27.29 -4.80 -7.50
CA TYR A 84 -27.54 -5.24 -8.88
C TYR A 84 -28.75 -6.17 -8.97
N GLU A 85 -28.90 -7.11 -8.05
CA GLU A 85 -30.08 -7.99 -7.97
C GLU A 85 -31.35 -7.17 -7.68
N TYR A 86 -31.28 -6.15 -6.82
CA TYR A 86 -32.42 -5.27 -6.59
C TYR A 86 -32.82 -4.49 -7.85
N ARG A 87 -31.84 -4.01 -8.61
CA ARG A 87 -32.07 -3.31 -9.88
C ARG A 87 -32.67 -4.20 -10.97
N ARG A 88 -32.47 -5.52 -10.90
CA ARG A 88 -32.97 -6.52 -11.85
C ARG A 88 -34.38 -7.02 -11.52
N LEU A 89 -34.95 -6.63 -10.38
CA LEU A 89 -36.28 -7.12 -9.98
C LEU A 89 -37.38 -6.67 -10.97
N PRO A 90 -38.34 -7.55 -11.28
CA PRO A 90 -39.50 -7.17 -12.07
C PRO A 90 -40.36 -6.14 -11.31
N PRO A 91 -41.10 -5.28 -12.03
CA PRO A 91 -42.01 -4.31 -11.42
C PRO A 91 -43.00 -5.01 -10.48
N GLY A 92 -42.98 -4.66 -9.19
CA GLY A 92 -43.86 -5.24 -8.16
C GLY A 92 -43.20 -6.18 -7.16
N GLN A 93 -41.94 -6.57 -7.37
CA GLN A 93 -41.14 -7.30 -6.38
C GLN A 93 -40.19 -6.32 -5.68
N THR A 94 -40.30 -6.14 -4.37
CA THR A 94 -39.66 -5.03 -3.65
C THR A 94 -38.77 -5.43 -2.48
N THR A 95 -38.60 -6.73 -2.24
CA THR A 95 -37.81 -7.22 -1.11
C THR A 95 -36.78 -8.23 -1.57
N ILE A 96 -35.52 -7.88 -1.37
CA ILE A 96 -34.39 -8.82 -1.40
C ILE A 96 -33.87 -8.93 0.02
N ASP A 97 -33.67 -10.18 0.45
CA ASP A 97 -33.09 -10.47 1.76
C ASP A 97 -31.60 -10.13 1.75
N ILE A 98 -31.25 -9.01 2.40
CA ILE A 98 -29.87 -8.52 2.53
C ILE A 98 -28.95 -9.55 3.18
N ASN A 99 -29.46 -10.43 4.04
CA ASN A 99 -28.66 -11.43 4.73
C ASN A 99 -28.02 -12.45 3.78
N LYS A 100 -28.61 -12.66 2.59
CA LYS A 100 -28.03 -13.51 1.54
C LYS A 100 -26.76 -12.92 0.92
N PHE A 101 -26.56 -11.62 1.07
CA PHE A 101 -25.44 -10.86 0.51
C PHE A 101 -24.46 -10.41 1.59
N ILE A 102 -24.71 -10.72 2.86
CA ILE A 102 -23.72 -10.49 3.93
C ILE A 102 -22.56 -11.45 3.73
N MET A 103 -21.37 -10.88 3.57
CA MET A 103 -20.12 -11.61 3.41
C MET A 103 -19.71 -12.20 4.76
N LYS A 104 -19.71 -13.53 4.85
CA LYS A 104 -19.22 -14.26 6.02
C LYS A 104 -17.70 -14.09 6.14
N SER A 105 -17.21 -13.95 7.37
CA SER A 105 -15.78 -13.87 7.61
C SER A 105 -15.10 -15.21 7.30
N VAL A 106 -13.81 -15.19 6.98
CA VAL A 106 -12.99 -16.41 6.87
C VAL A 106 -12.94 -17.16 8.21
N GLU A 107 -13.14 -16.45 9.33
CA GLU A 107 -13.20 -17.00 10.70
C GLU A 107 -14.50 -17.80 10.96
N ASP A 108 -15.59 -17.50 10.25
CA ASP A 108 -16.85 -18.26 10.36
C ASP A 108 -16.84 -19.59 9.59
N GLN A 109 -15.84 -19.82 8.73
CA GLN A 109 -15.67 -21.11 8.05
C GLN A 109 -14.92 -22.15 8.90
N GLU A 110 -14.25 -21.72 9.98
CA GLU A 110 -13.54 -22.64 10.89
C GLU A 110 -14.43 -23.22 12.02
N ASN A 111 -15.67 -22.74 12.17
CA ASN A 111 -16.62 -23.24 13.18
C ASN A 111 -17.65 -24.25 12.67
N PHE A 112 -17.54 -24.76 11.45
CA PHE A 112 -18.29 -25.95 11.01
C PHE A 112 -17.44 -27.21 11.18
N THR A 113 -17.12 -27.55 12.44
CA THR A 113 -16.84 -28.94 12.79
C THR A 113 -17.87 -29.43 13.81
N ASN A 114 -18.53 -30.53 13.43
CA ASN A 114 -19.28 -31.45 14.28
C ASN A 114 -20.67 -31.00 14.79
N THR A 115 -21.70 -31.23 13.97
CA THR A 115 -22.73 -32.28 14.18
C THR A 115 -23.95 -31.97 13.31
N GLY A 116 -24.26 -32.86 12.37
CA GLY A 116 -25.42 -32.72 11.50
C GLY A 116 -25.22 -33.45 10.19
N THR A 117 -25.59 -34.72 10.14
CA THR A 117 -25.83 -35.45 8.89
C THR A 117 -26.95 -34.75 8.14
N ILE A 118 -26.62 -33.96 7.13
CA ILE A 118 -27.58 -33.50 6.14
C ILE A 118 -27.49 -34.48 4.96
N SER A 119 -28.43 -35.41 4.92
CA SER A 119 -28.72 -36.21 3.74
C SER A 119 -29.37 -35.31 2.68
N VAL A 120 -28.61 -34.86 1.69
CA VAL A 120 -29.16 -34.21 0.49
C VAL A 120 -29.60 -35.29 -0.48
N ILE A 121 -30.92 -35.43 -0.65
CA ILE A 121 -31.53 -36.12 -1.78
C ILE A 121 -31.58 -35.10 -2.92
N GLY A 122 -30.70 -35.25 -3.92
CA GLY A 122 -30.59 -34.44 -5.13
C GLY A 122 -29.64 -35.12 -6.13
N PRO A 123 -29.82 -34.93 -7.45
CA PRO A 123 -29.56 -35.94 -8.47
C PRO A 123 -28.08 -36.31 -8.56
N ARG A 124 -27.81 -37.60 -8.84
CA ARG A 124 -26.47 -38.19 -9.04
C ARG A 124 -25.62 -37.33 -9.97
N ALA A 125 -24.83 -36.43 -9.38
CA ALA A 125 -23.71 -35.81 -10.05
C ALA A 125 -22.59 -36.85 -10.14
N ASN A 126 -22.21 -37.22 -11.36
CA ASN A 126 -20.97 -37.95 -11.59
C ASN A 126 -19.86 -37.20 -10.88
N ALA A 127 -19.16 -37.87 -9.95
CA ALA A 127 -18.02 -37.32 -9.25
C ALA A 127 -17.00 -36.82 -10.28
N ILE A 128 -16.90 -35.50 -10.44
CA ILE A 128 -15.76 -34.89 -11.10
C ILE A 128 -14.57 -35.25 -10.20
N LYS A 129 -13.73 -36.18 -10.67
CA LYS A 129 -12.44 -36.47 -10.04
C LYS A 129 -11.64 -35.18 -10.05
N ILE A 130 -11.55 -34.49 -8.91
CA ILE A 130 -10.54 -33.45 -8.72
C ILE A 130 -9.21 -34.19 -8.72
N ASN A 131 -8.49 -34.13 -9.85
CA ASN A 131 -7.14 -34.66 -9.93
C ASN A 131 -6.28 -33.95 -8.88
N LYS A 132 -5.75 -34.70 -7.92
CA LYS A 132 -4.76 -34.20 -6.97
C LYS A 132 -3.51 -33.87 -7.79
N LEU A 133 -3.25 -32.58 -7.96
CA LEU A 133 -2.13 -32.09 -8.76
C LEU A 133 -0.81 -32.62 -8.19
N ASP A 134 0.03 -33.20 -9.06
CA ASP A 134 1.33 -33.71 -8.67
C ASP A 134 2.38 -32.59 -8.70
N LEU A 135 2.53 -31.91 -7.56
CA LEU A 135 3.47 -30.81 -7.38
C LEU A 135 4.94 -31.21 -7.58
N THR A 136 5.26 -32.52 -7.59
CA THR A 136 6.64 -33.00 -7.86
C THR A 136 7.06 -32.82 -9.32
N LYS A 137 6.09 -32.61 -10.22
CA LYS A 137 6.33 -32.36 -11.65
C LYS A 137 6.62 -30.89 -11.95
N ILE A 138 6.33 -29.99 -11.02
CA ILE A 138 6.64 -28.57 -11.19
C ILE A 138 8.13 -28.39 -10.99
N LYS A 139 8.82 -27.91 -12.03
CA LYS A 139 10.24 -27.63 -11.97
C LYS A 139 10.48 -26.48 -10.99
N ILE A 140 11.49 -26.63 -10.13
CA ILE A 140 11.98 -25.58 -9.25
C ILE A 140 13.34 -25.12 -9.78
N TRP A 141 13.51 -23.81 -9.92
CA TRP A 141 14.76 -23.18 -10.33
C TRP A 141 15.40 -22.47 -9.14
N ASN A 142 16.72 -22.46 -9.06
CA ASN A 142 17.46 -21.59 -8.15
C ASN A 142 17.80 -20.26 -8.84
N SER A 143 18.08 -19.22 -8.05
CA SER A 143 18.46 -17.90 -8.60
C SER A 143 19.68 -17.93 -9.52
N ASP A 144 20.56 -18.90 -9.34
CA ASP A 144 21.86 -18.96 -10.00
C ASP A 144 21.83 -19.92 -11.21
N ASP A 145 20.67 -20.48 -11.55
CA ASP A 145 20.50 -21.39 -12.68
C ASP A 145 20.66 -20.64 -14.01
N ALA A 146 21.58 -21.10 -14.87
CA ALA A 146 21.89 -20.47 -16.15
C ALA A 146 20.69 -20.39 -17.14
N ASN A 147 19.69 -21.25 -16.97
CA ASN A 147 18.50 -21.34 -17.82
C ASN A 147 17.22 -20.94 -17.07
N LEU A 148 17.33 -19.94 -16.18
CA LEU A 148 16.18 -19.36 -15.49
C LEU A 148 15.25 -18.67 -16.52
N PRO A 149 13.94 -18.94 -16.51
CA PRO A 149 13.00 -18.27 -17.39
C PRO A 149 13.02 -16.76 -17.24
N CYS A 150 12.83 -16.06 -18.36
CA CYS A 150 12.76 -14.60 -18.37
C CYS A 150 11.43 -14.12 -17.76
N PHE A 151 11.52 -13.19 -16.81
CA PHE A 151 10.38 -12.60 -16.12
C PHE A 151 10.72 -11.19 -15.64
N ASP A 152 10.10 -10.19 -16.24
CA ASP A 152 10.28 -8.77 -15.96
C ASP A 152 9.52 -8.35 -14.69
N GLU A 153 10.28 -7.98 -13.67
CA GLU A 153 9.74 -7.54 -12.38
C GLU A 153 9.43 -6.03 -12.33
N LEU A 154 9.88 -5.23 -13.31
CA LEU A 154 10.01 -3.78 -13.14
C LEU A 154 8.88 -2.97 -13.78
N THR A 155 8.20 -3.49 -14.79
CA THR A 155 7.24 -2.72 -15.59
C THR A 155 5.79 -2.84 -15.10
N HIS A 156 5.27 -4.07 -14.94
CA HIS A 156 3.84 -4.27 -14.63
C HIS A 156 3.51 -5.47 -13.72
N CYS A 157 4.51 -6.04 -13.05
CA CYS A 157 4.30 -7.19 -12.17
C CYS A 157 3.71 -6.79 -10.80
N GLU A 158 2.79 -7.59 -10.28
CA GLU A 158 2.15 -7.43 -8.98
C GLU A 158 2.36 -8.64 -8.07
N VAL A 159 2.43 -8.42 -6.75
CA VAL A 159 2.44 -9.49 -5.75
C VAL A 159 1.01 -9.83 -5.36
N ALA A 160 0.45 -10.89 -5.96
CA ALA A 160 -0.91 -11.35 -5.71
C ALA A 160 -1.10 -11.97 -4.32
N LYS A 161 -0.08 -12.65 -3.80
CA LYS A 161 -0.11 -13.26 -2.46
C LYS A 161 1.29 -13.37 -1.88
N TRP A 162 1.42 -13.19 -0.57
CA TRP A 162 2.70 -13.34 0.11
C TRP A 162 2.54 -13.84 1.55
N ALA A 163 3.61 -14.42 2.10
CA ALA A 163 3.72 -14.77 3.51
C ALA A 163 5.18 -14.69 3.96
N ILE A 164 5.39 -14.24 5.21
CA ILE A 164 6.72 -14.10 5.78
C ILE A 164 6.74 -14.75 7.16
N PHE A 165 7.80 -15.47 7.43
CA PHE A 165 7.99 -16.21 8.67
C PHE A 165 9.37 -15.98 9.26
N LYS A 166 9.47 -16.01 10.59
CA LYS A 166 10.70 -16.01 11.36
C LYS A 166 10.79 -17.29 12.18
N GLU A 167 11.91 -17.99 12.07
CA GLU A 167 12.32 -19.05 12.98
C GLU A 167 13.22 -18.44 14.06
N THR A 168 12.86 -18.65 15.33
CA THR A 168 13.68 -18.19 16.46
C THR A 168 14.64 -19.30 16.86
N ASN A 169 15.93 -19.11 16.61
CA ASN A 169 17.00 -19.99 17.11
C ASN A 169 18.02 -19.19 17.95
N ASP A 170 18.69 -19.87 18.88
CA ASP A 170 19.53 -19.22 19.90
C ASP A 170 20.74 -18.48 19.30
N ASN A 171 21.31 -19.00 18.19
CA ASN A 171 22.53 -18.48 17.56
C ASN A 171 22.32 -17.97 16.12
N SER A 172 21.10 -18.05 15.60
CA SER A 172 20.80 -17.63 14.23
C SER A 172 19.36 -17.19 14.07
N ASP A 173 19.11 -16.14 13.31
CA ASP A 173 17.76 -15.85 12.85
C ASP A 173 17.56 -16.41 11.44
N VAL A 174 16.49 -17.20 11.24
CA VAL A 174 16.10 -17.69 9.91
C VAL A 174 14.78 -17.06 9.51
N TYR A 175 14.73 -16.55 8.28
CA TYR A 175 13.57 -15.91 7.71
C TYR A 175 13.16 -16.60 6.42
N PHE A 176 11.85 -16.66 6.20
CA PHE A 176 11.26 -17.22 4.99
C PHE A 176 10.34 -16.19 4.36
N ALA A 177 10.46 -15.97 3.06
CA ALA A 177 9.51 -15.18 2.29
C ALA A 177 8.94 -16.03 1.15
N LEU A 178 7.62 -16.03 1.03
CA LEU A 178 6.88 -16.69 -0.02
C LEU A 178 6.11 -15.63 -0.79
N GLU A 179 6.17 -15.68 -2.12
CA GLU A 179 5.56 -14.71 -3.00
C GLU A 179 4.91 -15.41 -4.19
N LEU A 180 3.70 -14.97 -4.53
CA LEU A 180 3.02 -15.27 -5.78
C LEU A 180 2.92 -13.98 -6.56
N GLN A 181 3.58 -13.95 -7.71
CA GLN A 181 3.73 -12.77 -8.55
C GLN A 181 3.04 -13.00 -9.90
N VAL A 182 2.35 -11.97 -10.38
CA VAL A 182 1.51 -12.04 -11.58
C VAL A 182 1.76 -10.81 -12.44
N ILE A 183 1.95 -11.03 -13.73
CA ILE A 183 1.85 -9.97 -14.74
C ILE A 183 0.39 -9.94 -15.22
N PRO A 184 -0.36 -8.84 -15.03
CA PRO A 184 -1.73 -8.74 -15.52
C PRO A 184 -1.78 -8.97 -17.03
N GLU A 185 -2.84 -9.62 -17.51
CA GLU A 185 -2.94 -10.08 -18.90
C GLU A 185 -2.79 -8.96 -19.92
N GLN A 186 -3.31 -7.77 -19.61
CA GLN A 186 -3.19 -6.58 -20.45
C GLN A 186 -1.74 -6.07 -20.65
N TYR A 187 -0.81 -6.52 -19.81
CA TYR A 187 0.61 -6.13 -19.84
C TYR A 187 1.53 -7.32 -20.14
N TYR A 188 0.96 -8.50 -20.38
CA TYR A 188 1.75 -9.70 -20.62
C TYR A 188 2.25 -9.75 -22.07
N ASP A 189 3.56 -9.65 -22.23
CA ASP A 189 4.25 -9.79 -23.50
C ASP A 189 5.10 -11.06 -23.51
N ARG A 190 4.73 -12.04 -24.36
CA ARG A 190 5.46 -13.31 -24.55
C ARG A 190 6.85 -13.14 -25.14
N THR A 191 7.16 -11.99 -25.74
CA THR A 191 8.51 -11.69 -26.25
C THR A 191 9.47 -11.28 -25.14
N MET A 192 8.94 -10.77 -24.03
CA MET A 192 9.72 -10.32 -22.87
C MET A 192 9.61 -11.27 -21.67
N ASN A 193 8.56 -12.09 -21.60
CA ASN A 193 8.26 -12.93 -20.45
C ASN A 193 7.85 -14.34 -20.89
N ASP A 194 8.59 -15.34 -20.43
CA ASP A 194 8.31 -16.74 -20.74
C ASP A 194 7.00 -17.21 -20.08
N TYR A 195 6.66 -16.63 -18.94
CA TYR A 195 5.49 -17.01 -18.13
C TYR A 195 4.80 -15.79 -17.53
N ARG A 196 3.48 -15.91 -17.30
CA ARG A 196 2.68 -14.84 -16.67
C ARG A 196 2.73 -14.88 -15.14
N ILE A 197 2.91 -16.06 -14.53
CA ILE A 197 2.82 -16.25 -13.08
C ILE A 197 4.10 -16.91 -12.55
N ARG A 198 4.64 -16.34 -11.48
CA ARG A 198 5.85 -16.81 -10.81
C ARG A 198 5.61 -16.99 -9.32
N PHE A 199 5.95 -18.15 -8.79
CA PHE A 199 6.14 -18.36 -7.37
C PHE A 199 7.60 -18.14 -7.02
N ARG A 200 7.86 -17.40 -5.96
CA ARG A 200 9.20 -17.14 -5.41
C ARG A 200 9.23 -17.55 -3.95
N TYR A 201 10.25 -18.30 -3.58
CA TYR A 201 10.56 -18.72 -2.22
C TYR A 201 11.97 -18.26 -1.87
N GLU A 202 12.10 -17.56 -0.76
CA GLU A 202 13.39 -17.13 -0.24
C GLU A 202 13.56 -17.62 1.20
N LYS A 203 14.74 -18.17 1.49
CA LYS A 203 15.20 -18.50 2.83
C LYS A 203 16.48 -17.72 3.13
N GLN A 204 16.45 -16.88 4.15
CA GLN A 204 17.59 -16.11 4.62
C GLN A 204 18.00 -16.60 6.01
N THR A 205 19.27 -16.92 6.21
CA THR A 205 19.84 -17.30 7.50
C THR A 205 20.90 -16.27 7.90
N ILE A 206 20.71 -15.66 9.06
CA ILE A 206 21.63 -14.67 9.65
C ILE A 206 22.27 -15.32 10.86
N ILE A 207 23.59 -15.49 10.83
CA ILE A 207 24.37 -16.07 11.92
C ILE A 207 25.13 -14.94 12.61
N ASN A 208 24.98 -14.84 13.93
CA ASN A 208 25.64 -13.82 14.76
C ASN A 208 26.91 -14.43 15.37
N ASP A 209 28.08 -14.15 14.80
CA ASP A 209 29.36 -14.73 15.27
C ASP A 209 30.21 -13.73 16.07
N GLY A 210 29.57 -12.91 16.92
CA GLY A 210 30.21 -11.96 17.84
C GLY A 210 30.91 -10.74 17.22
N GLN A 211 31.42 -10.82 15.99
CA GLN A 211 32.06 -9.71 15.28
C GLN A 211 31.64 -9.56 13.80
N GLN A 212 31.05 -10.59 13.18
CA GLN A 212 30.55 -10.53 11.80
C GLN A 212 29.17 -11.19 11.69
N LYS A 213 28.26 -10.56 10.94
CA LYS A 213 26.95 -11.13 10.56
C LYS A 213 27.12 -11.87 9.24
N ASN A 214 27.19 -13.19 9.28
CA ASN A 214 27.20 -14.01 8.06
C ASN A 214 25.76 -14.22 7.58
N LYS A 215 25.47 -13.78 6.34
CA LYS A 215 24.15 -13.90 5.72
C LYS A 215 24.21 -14.94 4.59
N LYS A 216 23.45 -16.03 4.73
CA LYS A 216 23.22 -17.01 3.67
C LYS A 216 21.82 -16.84 3.11
N VAL A 217 21.70 -16.73 1.78
CA VAL A 217 20.41 -16.56 1.09
C VAL A 217 20.23 -17.69 0.09
N LEU A 218 19.07 -18.32 0.11
CA LEU A 218 18.61 -19.26 -0.90
C LEU A 218 17.34 -18.69 -1.53
N ILE A 219 17.33 -18.52 -2.85
CA ILE A 219 16.14 -18.08 -3.59
C ILE A 219 15.80 -19.15 -4.62
N GLN A 220 14.52 -19.52 -4.64
CA GLN A 220 13.95 -20.49 -5.55
C GLN A 220 12.74 -19.91 -6.27
N TYR A 221 12.52 -20.36 -7.49
CA TYR A 221 11.43 -19.94 -8.35
C TYR A 221 10.69 -21.15 -8.91
N ALA A 222 9.40 -20.95 -9.20
CA ALA A 222 8.62 -21.83 -10.04
C ALA A 222 7.73 -21.01 -10.97
N PHE A 223 7.62 -21.44 -12.22
CA PHE A 223 6.90 -20.73 -13.26
C PHE A 223 5.85 -21.65 -13.88
N THR A 224 4.66 -21.11 -14.13
CA THR A 224 3.58 -21.75 -14.90
C THR A 224 2.58 -20.68 -15.27
N ASP A 225 1.81 -20.91 -16.33
CA ASP A 225 0.71 -20.03 -16.73
C ASP A 225 -0.59 -20.37 -15.97
N ASP A 226 -0.63 -21.51 -15.27
CA ASP A 226 -1.79 -21.96 -14.51
C ASP A 226 -1.81 -21.39 -13.07
N SER A 227 -2.79 -20.53 -12.83
CA SER A 227 -3.03 -19.92 -11.51
C SER A 227 -3.34 -20.94 -10.41
N TYR A 228 -4.01 -22.05 -10.74
CA TYR A 228 -4.37 -23.08 -9.76
C TYR A 228 -3.14 -23.85 -9.31
N GLU A 229 -2.26 -24.24 -10.25
CA GLU A 229 -1.00 -24.92 -9.92
C GLU A 229 -0.13 -24.06 -8.99
N GLN A 230 -0.01 -22.76 -9.29
CA GLN A 230 0.77 -21.85 -8.44
C GLN A 230 0.14 -21.62 -7.08
N GLN A 231 -1.18 -21.55 -7.00
CA GLN A 231 -1.87 -21.41 -5.72
C GLN A 231 -1.67 -22.66 -4.85
N GLN A 232 -1.66 -23.85 -5.45
CA GLN A 232 -1.38 -25.10 -4.74
C GLN A 232 0.08 -25.18 -4.30
N LEU A 233 1.03 -24.76 -5.14
CA LEU A 233 2.44 -24.69 -4.80
C LEU A 233 2.69 -23.72 -3.63
N PHE A 234 2.14 -22.51 -3.72
CA PHE A 234 2.18 -21.51 -2.65
C PHE A 234 1.63 -22.09 -1.35
N SER A 235 0.45 -22.71 -1.38
CA SER A 235 -0.20 -23.27 -0.19
C SER A 235 0.64 -24.41 0.41
N THR A 236 1.25 -25.25 -0.43
CA THR A 236 2.12 -26.34 0.02
C THR A 236 3.36 -25.83 0.74
N TYR A 237 4.06 -24.85 0.16
CA TYR A 237 5.20 -24.22 0.81
C TYR A 237 4.79 -23.45 2.07
N TYR A 238 3.64 -22.76 2.03
CA TYR A 238 3.09 -22.05 3.17
C TYR A 238 2.87 -22.99 4.35
N TYR A 239 2.14 -24.09 4.15
CA TYR A 239 1.89 -25.05 5.22
C TYR A 239 3.18 -25.70 5.68
N ARG A 240 4.08 -26.08 4.76
CA ARG A 240 5.38 -26.65 5.09
C ARG A 240 6.17 -25.77 6.05
N VAL A 241 6.23 -24.45 5.81
CA VAL A 241 6.93 -23.49 6.67
C VAL A 241 6.14 -23.21 7.95
N ALA A 242 4.84 -23.00 7.85
CA ALA A 242 3.97 -22.68 9.00
C ALA A 242 3.92 -23.81 10.03
N THR A 243 4.13 -25.07 9.63
CA THR A 243 4.17 -26.22 10.54
C THR A 243 5.56 -26.51 11.11
N MET A 244 6.59 -25.76 10.73
CA MET A 244 7.94 -25.95 11.29
C MET A 244 7.96 -25.52 12.77
N PRO A 245 8.72 -26.23 13.62
CA PRO A 245 8.85 -25.85 15.02
C PRO A 245 9.54 -24.49 15.15
N ARG A 246 9.11 -23.69 16.14
CA ARG A 246 9.69 -22.36 16.44
C ARG A 246 9.58 -21.33 15.30
N VAL A 247 8.74 -21.60 14.31
CA VAL A 247 8.43 -20.66 13.24
C VAL A 247 7.17 -19.89 13.57
N THR A 248 7.25 -18.57 13.44
CA THR A 248 6.13 -17.65 13.63
C THR A 248 5.92 -16.84 12.36
N ARG A 249 4.66 -16.60 11.99
CA ARG A 249 4.34 -15.69 10.90
C ARG A 249 4.55 -14.27 11.37
N ILE A 250 5.34 -13.51 10.64
CA ILE A 250 5.64 -12.12 10.94
C ILE A 250 5.01 -11.22 9.87
N ARG A 251 4.61 -10.02 10.29
CA ARG A 251 3.97 -9.02 9.42
C ARG A 251 4.72 -7.70 9.38
N GLU A 252 5.65 -7.48 10.31
CA GLU A 252 6.20 -6.15 10.60
C GLU A 252 7.73 -6.10 10.60
N MET A 253 8.45 -7.13 11.06
CA MET A 253 9.92 -7.13 11.12
C MET A 253 10.53 -7.83 9.90
N LEU A 254 11.10 -7.06 8.98
CA LEU A 254 11.83 -7.62 7.83
C LEU A 254 13.33 -7.41 8.05
N PRO A 255 14.15 -8.46 7.93
CA PRO A 255 15.58 -8.29 7.70
C PRO A 255 15.84 -7.49 6.43
N ASP A 256 17.01 -6.86 6.36
CA ASP A 256 17.47 -6.18 5.16
C ASP A 256 17.33 -7.07 3.92
N LYS A 257 16.50 -6.60 2.98
CA LYS A 257 16.29 -7.17 1.65
C LYS A 257 15.64 -8.57 1.62
N LEU A 258 14.79 -8.91 2.58
CA LEU A 258 13.99 -10.14 2.52
C LEU A 258 12.80 -9.97 1.57
N GLY A 259 12.71 -10.80 0.53
CA GLY A 259 11.65 -10.71 -0.48
C GLY A 259 12.08 -9.99 -1.76
N SER A 260 11.25 -10.04 -2.79
CA SER A 260 11.47 -9.27 -4.01
C SER A 260 11.31 -7.76 -3.76
N LYS A 261 11.85 -6.95 -4.67
CA LYS A 261 11.66 -5.50 -4.67
C LYS A 261 10.18 -5.11 -4.66
N LEU A 262 9.33 -5.88 -5.35
CA LEU A 262 7.88 -5.67 -5.42
C LEU A 262 7.20 -5.95 -4.07
N LEU A 263 7.59 -7.03 -3.40
CA LEU A 263 7.07 -7.36 -2.08
C LEU A 263 7.51 -6.31 -1.06
N LEU A 264 8.79 -5.94 -1.04
CA LEU A 264 9.29 -4.89 -0.16
C LEU A 264 8.51 -3.58 -0.37
N ARG A 265 8.30 -3.16 -1.62
CA ARG A 265 7.46 -2.00 -1.96
C ARG A 265 6.05 -2.14 -1.39
N SER A 266 5.41 -3.29 -1.57
CA SER A 266 4.06 -3.54 -1.06
C SER A 266 4.00 -3.50 0.47
N LEU A 267 4.98 -4.08 1.16
CA LEU A 267 5.09 -4.09 2.62
C LEU A 267 5.37 -2.71 3.20
N PHE A 268 6.26 -1.92 2.58
CA PHE A 268 6.52 -0.55 2.98
C PHE A 268 5.26 0.31 2.90
N THR A 269 4.49 0.19 1.80
CA THR A 269 3.23 0.92 1.63
C THR A 269 2.23 0.49 2.70
N HIS A 270 2.08 -0.83 2.92
CA HIS A 270 1.18 -1.35 3.94
C HIS A 270 1.57 -0.87 5.35
N ARG A 271 2.87 -0.87 5.70
CA ARG A 271 3.37 -0.42 6.99
C ARG A 271 3.01 1.05 7.22
N ILE A 272 3.27 1.92 6.24
CA ILE A 272 2.91 3.33 6.29
C ILE A 272 1.39 3.53 6.50
N ASP A 273 0.57 2.65 5.93
CA ASP A 273 -0.89 2.74 6.04
C ASP A 273 -1.47 2.19 7.36
N THR A 274 -0.83 1.19 7.98
CA THR A 274 -1.37 0.47 9.14
C THR A 274 -0.71 0.80 10.47
N GLN A 275 0.48 1.40 10.46
CA GLN A 275 1.23 1.69 11.67
C GLN A 275 0.53 2.74 12.53
N ILE A 276 0.45 2.47 13.84
CA ILE A 276 0.11 3.48 14.84
C ILE A 276 1.34 4.38 14.99
N LEU A 277 1.19 5.69 14.74
CA LEU A 277 2.31 6.62 14.86
C LEU A 277 2.76 6.75 16.31
N ASP A 278 4.07 6.65 16.53
CA ASP A 278 4.72 7.08 17.76
C ASP A 278 4.53 8.59 17.96
N GLU A 279 4.39 9.03 19.21
CA GLU A 279 4.16 10.44 19.53
C GLU A 279 5.30 11.35 19.06
N ASN A 280 6.56 10.92 19.22
CA ASN A 280 7.72 11.72 18.81
C ASN A 280 7.82 11.81 17.29
N VAL A 281 7.47 10.72 16.60
CA VAL A 281 7.35 10.73 15.13
C VAL A 281 6.26 11.71 14.72
N GLY A 282 5.11 11.68 15.39
CA GLY A 282 4.05 12.67 15.18
C GLY A 282 4.53 14.10 15.34
N GLN A 283 5.17 14.44 16.47
CA GLN A 283 5.71 15.77 16.72
C GLN A 283 6.73 16.20 15.64
N LEU A 284 7.59 15.28 15.19
CA LEU A 284 8.51 15.53 14.08
C LEU A 284 7.75 15.85 12.79
N ILE A 285 6.74 15.06 12.43
CA ILE A 285 5.93 15.29 11.22
C ILE A 285 5.24 16.65 11.27
N GLU A 286 4.64 16.99 12.41
CA GLU A 286 3.97 18.29 12.58
C GLU A 286 4.96 19.44 12.44
N SER A 287 6.15 19.31 13.02
CA SER A 287 7.21 20.33 12.94
C SER A 287 7.71 20.52 11.51
N ILE A 288 8.01 19.42 10.80
CA ILE A 288 8.41 19.45 9.39
C ILE A 288 7.32 20.10 8.54
N TRP A 289 6.05 19.75 8.79
CA TRP A 289 4.91 20.28 8.06
C TRP A 289 4.74 21.79 8.27
N LEU A 290 4.79 22.25 9.52
CA LEU A 290 4.64 23.68 9.85
C LEU A 290 5.78 24.51 9.28
N GLU A 291 7.03 24.05 9.38
CA GLU A 291 8.17 24.75 8.79
C GLU A 291 8.04 24.81 7.27
N SER A 292 7.68 23.69 6.65
CA SER A 292 7.44 23.57 5.21
C SER A 292 6.40 24.57 4.70
N ILE A 293 5.22 24.62 5.34
CA ILE A 293 4.17 25.57 4.98
C ILE A 293 4.61 27.01 5.26
N GLY A 294 5.34 27.23 6.36
CA GLY A 294 5.93 28.52 6.69
C GLY A 294 6.86 29.03 5.58
N ASP A 295 7.76 28.19 5.09
CA ASP A 295 8.71 28.52 4.04
C ASP A 295 8.04 28.75 2.68
N LEU A 296 7.03 27.94 2.32
CA LEU A 296 6.22 28.19 1.13
C LEU A 296 5.53 29.56 1.20
N ASN A 297 4.93 29.90 2.34
CA ASN A 297 4.28 31.19 2.54
C ASN A 297 5.26 32.37 2.51
N LYS A 298 6.49 32.19 3.00
CA LYS A 298 7.55 33.20 2.87
C LYS A 298 7.96 33.38 1.41
N MET A 299 8.09 32.28 0.65
CA MET A 299 8.65 32.29 -0.69
C MET A 299 7.67 32.73 -1.79
N LEU A 300 6.43 32.25 -1.72
CA LEU A 300 5.43 32.43 -2.77
C LEU A 300 4.69 33.77 -2.62
N SER A 301 4.31 34.34 -3.77
CA SER A 301 3.48 35.54 -3.84
C SER A 301 1.98 35.23 -3.74
N VAL A 302 1.62 33.96 -3.92
CA VAL A 302 0.24 33.46 -3.82
C VAL A 302 0.16 32.41 -2.70
N ALA A 303 -1.05 32.22 -2.17
CA ALA A 303 -1.29 31.16 -1.20
C ALA A 303 -0.97 29.78 -1.83
N PRO A 304 -0.20 28.90 -1.17
CA PRO A 304 0.14 27.59 -1.72
C PRO A 304 -1.10 26.77 -2.12
N GLU A 305 -2.21 26.93 -1.38
CA GLU A 305 -3.51 26.27 -1.61
C GLU A 305 -4.16 26.68 -2.94
N SER A 306 -3.78 27.83 -3.52
CA SER A 306 -4.31 28.31 -4.79
C SER A 306 -3.65 27.66 -6.01
N ILE A 307 -2.51 26.99 -5.83
CA ILE A 307 -1.76 26.35 -6.91
C ILE A 307 -2.41 25.00 -7.21
N THR A 308 -2.80 24.77 -8.46
CA THR A 308 -3.47 23.51 -8.84
C THR A 308 -2.47 22.43 -9.25
N LEU A 309 -2.87 21.15 -9.15
CA LEU A 309 -2.05 20.02 -9.62
C LEU A 309 -1.66 20.18 -11.11
N LYS A 310 -2.56 20.71 -11.93
CA LYS A 310 -2.28 21.00 -13.34
C LYS A 310 -1.14 22.02 -13.48
N THR A 311 -1.18 23.10 -12.72
CA THR A 311 -0.13 24.14 -12.71
C THR A 311 1.22 23.57 -12.29
N ILE A 312 1.25 22.69 -11.28
CA ILE A 312 2.47 22.02 -10.83
C ILE A 312 3.05 21.13 -11.94
N ILE A 313 2.22 20.32 -12.61
CA ILE A 313 2.67 19.47 -13.72
C ILE A 313 3.27 20.30 -14.86
N GLU A 314 2.63 21.42 -15.22
CA GLU A 314 3.15 22.34 -16.23
C GLU A 314 4.47 22.99 -15.81
N ALA A 315 4.62 23.31 -14.52
CA ALA A 315 5.85 23.86 -13.95
C ALA A 315 6.99 22.83 -13.94
N GLU A 316 6.72 21.58 -13.56
CA GLU A 316 7.67 20.46 -13.65
C GLU A 316 8.13 20.23 -15.09
N ALA A 317 7.21 20.27 -16.05
CA ALA A 317 7.55 20.16 -17.46
C ALA A 317 8.46 21.30 -17.93
N ALA A 318 8.24 22.53 -17.45
CA ALA A 318 9.13 23.66 -17.71
C ALA A 318 10.53 23.45 -17.10
N LEU A 319 10.63 22.92 -15.88
CA LEU A 319 11.93 22.61 -15.26
C LEU A 319 12.66 21.49 -16.01
N LEU A 320 11.95 20.47 -16.49
CA LEU A 320 12.54 19.39 -17.29
C LEU A 320 13.05 19.90 -18.64
N GLU A 321 12.26 20.74 -19.31
CA GLU A 321 12.67 21.42 -20.54
C GLU A 321 13.92 22.28 -20.28
N LEU A 322 13.91 23.10 -19.22
CA LEU A 322 15.04 23.94 -18.83
C LEU A 322 16.31 23.13 -18.55
N LYS A 323 16.20 21.94 -17.95
CA LYS A 323 17.32 21.03 -17.74
C LYS A 323 18.03 20.64 -19.04
N THR A 324 17.30 20.63 -20.15
CA THR A 324 17.80 20.23 -21.48
C THR A 324 18.20 21.41 -22.35
N THR A 325 17.41 22.50 -22.35
CA THR A 325 17.58 23.64 -23.27
C THR A 325 18.36 24.79 -22.66
N ASN A 326 18.34 24.91 -21.32
CA ASN A 326 18.87 26.05 -20.58
C ASN A 326 18.33 27.42 -21.06
N ASP A 327 17.11 27.45 -21.60
CA ASP A 327 16.47 28.64 -22.15
C ASP A 327 15.89 29.55 -21.04
N PRO A 328 16.34 30.82 -20.94
CA PRO A 328 15.79 31.80 -20.00
C PRO A 328 14.26 31.98 -20.11
N ALA A 329 13.67 31.82 -21.30
CA ALA A 329 12.22 31.94 -21.48
C ALA A 329 11.45 30.83 -20.76
N THR A 330 12.00 29.61 -20.74
CA THR A 330 11.43 28.48 -19.98
C THR A 330 11.49 28.73 -18.47
N ALA A 331 12.56 29.34 -17.97
CA ALA A 331 12.65 29.74 -16.56
C ALA A 331 11.60 30.83 -16.20
N LEU A 332 11.35 31.80 -17.08
CA LEU A 332 10.28 32.78 -16.89
C LEU A 332 8.89 32.13 -16.88
N ARG A 333 8.66 31.13 -17.75
CA ARG A 333 7.42 30.33 -17.75
C ARG A 333 7.21 29.59 -16.42
N PHE A 334 8.27 29.07 -15.81
CA PHE A 334 8.18 28.48 -14.48
C PHE A 334 7.72 29.50 -13.43
N TYR A 335 8.32 30.69 -13.40
CA TYR A 335 7.97 31.72 -12.42
C TYR A 335 6.59 32.35 -12.65
N SER A 336 6.03 32.27 -13.86
CA SER A 336 4.63 32.66 -14.09
C SER A 336 3.64 31.61 -13.61
N LEU A 337 3.98 30.32 -13.68
CA LEU A 337 3.17 29.22 -13.19
C LEU A 337 3.22 29.11 -11.65
N ILE A 338 4.38 29.34 -11.06
CA ILE A 338 4.59 29.35 -9.61
C ILE A 338 5.10 30.73 -9.19
N PRO A 339 4.20 31.69 -8.88
CA PRO A 339 4.58 33.07 -8.57
C PRO A 339 5.38 33.17 -7.27
N HIS A 340 6.65 33.58 -7.38
CA HIS A 340 7.53 33.85 -6.24
C HIS A 340 7.50 35.33 -5.84
N ARG A 341 7.84 35.66 -4.59
CA ARG A 341 8.08 37.06 -4.20
C ARG A 341 9.37 37.56 -4.82
N SER A 342 9.47 38.88 -5.05
CA SER A 342 10.59 39.51 -5.77
C SER A 342 11.96 39.13 -5.21
N GLN A 343 12.10 39.02 -3.88
CA GLN A 343 13.33 38.60 -3.19
C GLN A 343 13.75 37.13 -3.43
N TYR A 344 12.86 36.30 -3.97
CA TYR A 344 13.13 34.91 -4.36
C TYR A 344 13.16 34.72 -5.88
N ASN A 345 13.05 35.82 -6.61
CA ASN A 345 13.05 35.90 -8.07
C ASN A 345 14.36 36.50 -8.61
N VAL A 346 15.39 36.58 -7.74
CA VAL A 346 16.51 37.53 -7.87
C VAL A 346 17.47 37.12 -8.99
N ASP A 347 17.41 35.89 -9.46
CA ASP A 347 18.20 35.44 -10.59
C ASP A 347 17.56 34.18 -11.18
N LEU A 348 17.37 34.15 -12.49
CA LEU A 348 16.90 32.98 -13.26
C LEU A 348 17.57 31.70 -12.76
N ILE A 349 16.95 30.53 -12.91
CA ILE A 349 17.53 29.25 -12.47
C ILE A 349 18.87 29.02 -13.21
N LYS A 350 20.01 29.47 -12.64
CA LYS A 350 21.31 29.58 -13.34
C LYS A 350 22.16 28.32 -13.30
N ASN A 351 21.90 27.44 -12.33
CA ASN A 351 22.75 26.29 -12.07
C ASN A 351 21.91 25.07 -11.67
N ARG A 352 22.54 23.89 -11.71
CA ARG A 352 21.89 22.61 -11.40
C ARG A 352 21.32 22.57 -9.98
N ARG A 353 21.95 23.25 -9.02
CA ARG A 353 21.48 23.30 -7.63
C ARG A 353 20.15 24.06 -7.54
N ALA A 354 20.09 25.27 -8.10
CA ALA A 354 18.87 26.06 -8.16
C ALA A 354 17.75 25.31 -8.92
N LEU A 355 18.10 24.56 -9.97
CA LEU A 355 17.14 23.73 -10.70
C LEU A 355 16.57 22.62 -9.79
N THR A 356 17.44 21.90 -9.07
CA THR A 356 17.01 20.87 -8.12
C THR A 356 16.13 21.46 -7.03
N GLU A 357 16.50 22.62 -6.45
CA GLU A 357 15.69 23.31 -5.44
C GLU A 357 14.28 23.66 -5.97
N LYS A 358 14.13 24.01 -7.25
CA LYS A 358 12.80 24.24 -7.86
C LYS A 358 12.04 22.95 -8.16
N ILE A 359 12.72 21.86 -8.47
CA ILE A 359 12.09 20.53 -8.61
C ILE A 359 11.56 20.09 -7.24
N ASP A 360 12.38 20.24 -6.19
CA ASP A 360 12.01 19.91 -4.82
C ASP A 360 10.82 20.75 -4.35
N LEU A 361 10.76 22.05 -4.73
CA LEU A 361 9.59 22.90 -4.50
C LEU A 361 8.31 22.33 -5.15
N CYS A 362 8.36 21.92 -6.42
CA CYS A 362 7.20 21.33 -7.08
C CYS A 362 6.73 20.06 -6.37
N GLN A 363 7.67 19.23 -5.93
CA GLN A 363 7.39 18.01 -5.18
C GLN A 363 6.71 18.34 -3.83
N MET A 364 7.22 19.33 -3.10
CA MET A 364 6.66 19.82 -1.84
C MET A 364 5.23 20.35 -2.02
N LEU A 365 4.98 21.16 -3.06
CA LEU A 365 3.63 21.64 -3.39
C LEU A 365 2.68 20.50 -3.75
N ARG A 366 3.18 19.48 -4.46
CA ARG A 366 2.39 18.29 -4.81
C ARG A 366 2.02 17.47 -3.58
N ASP A 367 2.97 17.27 -2.66
CA ASP A 367 2.72 16.55 -1.42
C ASP A 367 1.74 17.33 -0.54
N MET A 368 1.84 18.67 -0.51
CA MET A 368 0.85 19.54 0.14
C MET A 368 -0.56 19.35 -0.43
N LEU A 369 -0.72 19.42 -1.75
CA LEU A 369 -2.01 19.19 -2.40
C LEU A 369 -2.54 17.79 -2.14
N THR A 370 -1.67 16.77 -2.15
CA THR A 370 -2.06 15.39 -1.88
C THR A 370 -2.64 15.25 -0.47
N VAL A 371 -2.02 15.87 0.53
CA VAL A 371 -2.57 15.90 1.89
C VAL A 371 -3.89 16.66 1.92
N ASN A 372 -3.98 17.82 1.29
CA ASN A 372 -5.22 18.60 1.26
C ASN A 372 -6.36 17.85 0.58
N GLU A 373 -6.10 17.14 -0.52
CA GLU A 373 -7.10 16.29 -1.18
C GLU A 373 -7.54 15.13 -0.27
N LEU A 374 -6.59 14.47 0.41
CA LEU A 374 -6.89 13.40 1.36
C LEU A 374 -7.70 13.87 2.58
N THR A 375 -7.70 15.17 2.86
CA THR A 375 -8.35 15.78 4.03
C THR A 375 -9.56 16.64 3.66
N ASN A 376 -10.03 16.56 2.41
CA ASN A 376 -11.12 17.39 1.89
C ASN A 376 -10.89 18.89 2.12
N TRP A 377 -9.66 19.35 1.90
CA TRP A 377 -9.26 20.75 2.06
C TRP A 377 -9.50 21.29 3.48
N ASN A 378 -9.56 20.41 4.48
CA ASN A 378 -9.69 20.80 5.87
C ASN A 378 -8.36 21.35 6.39
N VAL A 379 -8.43 22.52 7.02
CA VAL A 379 -7.30 23.31 7.56
C VAL A 379 -6.47 22.52 8.58
N LYS A 380 -7.04 21.48 9.22
CA LYS A 380 -6.31 20.56 10.10
C LYS A 380 -6.24 19.17 9.49
N ALA A 381 -5.28 18.97 8.60
CA ALA A 381 -4.93 17.64 8.12
C ALA A 381 -4.51 16.74 9.31
N PRO A 382 -5.04 15.51 9.43
CA PRO A 382 -4.63 14.59 10.46
C PRO A 382 -3.18 14.17 10.23
N ILE A 383 -2.47 13.91 11.32
CA ILE A 383 -1.02 13.67 11.32
C ILE A 383 -0.65 12.44 10.49
N GLU A 384 -1.54 11.46 10.42
CA GLU A 384 -1.40 10.26 9.61
C GLU A 384 -1.44 10.57 8.11
N ALA A 385 -2.22 11.57 7.68
CA ALA A 385 -2.22 11.99 6.27
C ALA A 385 -0.91 12.67 5.89
N LYS A 386 -0.38 13.52 6.78
CA LYS A 386 0.93 14.17 6.62
C LYS A 386 2.05 13.13 6.56
N TYR A 387 2.04 12.17 7.48
CA TYR A 387 3.01 11.06 7.51
C TYR A 387 2.96 10.23 6.21
N ARG A 388 1.76 9.84 5.75
CA ARG A 388 1.59 9.09 4.50
C ARG A 388 2.12 9.84 3.28
N ALA A 389 1.98 11.16 3.24
CA ALA A 389 2.48 11.97 2.12
C ALA A 389 4.01 11.96 1.99
N LEU A 390 4.75 11.79 3.10
CA LEU A 390 6.22 11.69 3.07
C LEU A 390 6.71 10.44 2.33
N LYS A 391 5.89 9.38 2.25
CA LYS A 391 6.25 8.09 1.63
C LYS A 391 7.56 7.50 2.18
N CYS A 392 7.86 7.82 3.43
CA CYS A 392 8.97 7.31 4.20
C CYS A 392 8.42 6.63 5.45
N HIS A 393 9.08 5.55 5.85
CA HIS A 393 8.88 4.98 7.16
C HIS A 393 9.85 5.66 8.14
N ILE A 394 9.31 6.13 9.26
CA ILE A 394 10.10 6.79 10.31
C ILE A 394 9.80 6.10 11.64
N GLU A 395 10.85 5.78 12.37
CA GLU A 395 10.78 5.13 13.68
C GLU A 395 11.63 5.90 14.68
N ASN A 396 11.10 6.10 15.89
CA ASN A 396 11.88 6.70 16.97
C ASN A 396 12.85 5.65 17.55
N ILE A 397 14.13 6.00 17.64
CA ILE A 397 15.15 5.17 18.27
C ILE A 397 15.17 5.50 19.76
N ASP A 398 14.84 4.52 20.58
CA ASP A 398 14.84 4.67 22.04
C ASP A 398 16.27 5.01 22.55
N SER A 399 16.34 6.05 23.39
CA SER A 399 17.57 6.55 24.03
C SER A 399 18.39 5.51 24.80
N SER A 400 17.76 4.42 25.25
CA SER A 400 18.40 3.31 25.95
C SER A 400 19.15 2.34 25.03
N THR A 401 18.90 2.41 23.72
CA THR A 401 19.50 1.50 22.74
C THR A 401 20.99 1.76 22.55
N LEU A 402 21.71 0.73 22.10
CA LEU A 402 23.11 0.87 21.71
C LEU A 402 23.25 1.76 20.47
N GLU A 403 22.30 1.67 19.53
CA GLU A 403 22.28 2.47 18.31
C GLU A 403 22.22 3.98 18.62
N PHE A 404 21.34 4.39 19.54
CA PHE A 404 21.26 5.78 19.97
C PHE A 404 22.58 6.30 20.54
N ARG A 405 23.23 5.50 21.40
CA ARG A 405 24.52 5.85 22.01
C ARG A 405 25.64 5.96 20.97
N ASN A 406 25.74 5.01 20.07
CA ASN A 406 26.76 5.02 19.01
C ASN A 406 26.63 6.24 18.11
N ILE A 407 25.42 6.61 17.71
CA ILE A 407 25.18 7.81 16.88
C ILE A 407 25.49 9.08 17.68
N THR A 408 25.12 9.12 18.96
CA THR A 408 25.43 10.25 19.84
C THR A 408 26.94 10.45 19.99
N GLU A 409 27.69 9.38 20.23
CA GLU A 409 29.15 9.42 20.32
C GLU A 409 29.80 9.82 18.98
N LEU A 410 29.27 9.32 17.84
CA LEU A 410 29.73 9.70 16.52
C LEU A 410 29.60 11.22 16.31
N ILE A 411 28.42 11.79 16.58
CA ILE A 411 28.16 13.23 16.43
C ILE A 411 29.08 14.04 17.36
N GLN A 412 29.20 13.63 18.63
CA GLN A 412 30.04 14.33 19.61
C GLN A 412 31.52 14.29 19.24
N SER A 413 32.01 13.15 18.74
CA SER A 413 33.42 13.01 18.33
C SER A 413 33.75 13.74 17.01
N SER A 414 32.75 13.99 16.16
CA SER A 414 32.91 14.73 14.90
C SER A 414 32.66 16.24 15.01
N THR A 415 32.16 16.74 16.16
CA THR A 415 31.86 18.16 16.34
C THR A 415 33.12 18.92 16.77
N ASP A 416 33.40 20.05 16.11
CA ASP A 416 34.53 20.93 16.46
C ASP A 416 34.42 21.42 17.91
N SER A 417 35.58 21.61 18.56
CA SER A 417 35.76 21.77 20.02
C SER A 417 35.05 22.96 20.70
N GLY A 418 34.24 23.73 19.97
CA GLY A 418 33.56 24.94 20.44
C GLY A 418 32.03 24.89 20.43
N GLU A 419 31.39 23.93 19.75
CA GLU A 419 29.92 23.86 19.67
C GLU A 419 29.37 22.68 20.46
N GLN A 420 28.43 22.95 21.37
CA GLN A 420 27.73 21.91 22.13
C GLN A 420 26.43 21.55 21.43
N ILE A 421 26.43 20.44 20.69
CA ILE A 421 25.21 19.87 20.09
C ILE A 421 24.47 19.04 21.14
N VAL A 422 23.21 19.40 21.42
CA VAL A 422 22.31 18.63 22.29
C VAL A 422 21.37 17.80 21.42
N ILE A 423 21.49 16.48 21.52
CA ILE A 423 20.67 15.54 20.76
C ILE A 423 19.40 15.26 21.55
N HIS A 424 18.25 15.68 21.01
CA HIS A 424 16.95 15.48 21.65
C HIS A 424 16.30 14.13 21.32
N GLN A 425 16.35 13.72 20.04
CA GLN A 425 15.76 12.48 19.53
C GLN A 425 16.59 12.00 18.34
N ILE A 426 16.57 10.69 18.08
CA ILE A 426 17.18 10.09 16.88
C ILE A 426 16.10 9.25 16.21
N PHE A 427 15.93 9.44 14.91
CA PHE A 427 14.94 8.73 14.12
C PHE A 427 15.61 7.88 13.07
N SER A 428 15.17 6.62 12.95
CA SER A 428 15.48 5.77 11.81
C SER A 428 14.55 6.14 10.66
N VAL A 429 15.10 6.32 9.46
CA VAL A 429 14.34 6.72 8.27
C VAL A 429 14.61 5.72 7.15
N ALA A 430 13.53 5.16 6.60
CA ALA A 430 13.58 4.23 5.48
C ALA A 430 12.64 4.68 4.35
N LYS A 431 13.21 4.92 3.16
CA LYS A 431 12.45 5.27 1.96
C LYS A 431 12.39 4.08 1.01
N GLN A 432 11.20 3.86 0.46
CA GLN A 432 10.91 2.72 -0.42
C GLN A 432 11.84 2.64 -1.64
N THR A 433 12.21 3.78 -2.22
CA THR A 433 13.09 3.84 -3.40
C THR A 433 14.54 3.53 -3.06
N ASP A 434 14.97 3.86 -1.85
CA ASP A 434 16.39 3.91 -1.50
C ASP A 434 16.91 2.49 -1.27
N ALA A 435 16.15 1.66 -0.55
CA ALA A 435 16.49 0.24 -0.36
C ALA A 435 16.61 -0.53 -1.69
N VAL A 436 15.82 -0.14 -2.69
CA VAL A 436 15.80 -0.76 -4.03
C VAL A 436 16.98 -0.31 -4.89
N ASN A 437 17.38 0.96 -4.77
CA ASN A 437 18.39 1.60 -5.61
C ASN A 437 19.78 1.59 -4.96
N PHE A 438 19.89 1.26 -3.68
CA PHE A 438 21.17 1.23 -2.98
C PHE A 438 22.09 0.11 -3.51
N CYS A 439 23.22 0.52 -4.07
CA CYS A 439 24.20 -0.35 -4.72
C CYS A 439 25.11 -1.01 -3.68
N THR A 440 24.66 -2.13 -3.10
CA THR A 440 25.46 -2.88 -2.11
C THR A 440 26.72 -3.54 -2.66
N SER A 441 26.87 -3.60 -3.98
CA SER A 441 28.07 -4.13 -4.64
C SER A 441 29.26 -3.17 -4.60
N ILE A 442 29.02 -1.89 -4.31
CA ILE A 442 30.08 -0.89 -4.21
C ILE A 442 30.75 -1.01 -2.83
N SER A 443 32.08 -1.04 -2.83
CA SER A 443 32.91 -1.07 -1.63
C SER A 443 32.95 0.30 -0.93
N ASN A 444 33.51 0.36 0.29
CA ASN A 444 33.59 1.58 1.09
C ASN A 444 32.22 2.20 1.42
N GLN A 445 31.29 1.37 1.90
CA GLN A 445 30.03 1.84 2.45
C GLN A 445 30.31 2.52 3.79
N GLN A 446 30.00 3.81 3.88
CA GLN A 446 30.21 4.63 5.07
C GLN A 446 28.89 5.30 5.46
N GLN A 447 28.70 5.46 6.77
CA GLN A 447 27.68 6.34 7.32
C GLN A 447 28.31 7.73 7.40
N LEU A 448 27.74 8.70 6.67
CA LEU A 448 28.25 10.06 6.52
C LEU A 448 27.38 11.07 7.26
#